data_AF-A0A2J6S338-F1
#
_entry.id   AF-A0A2J6S338-F1
#
_cell.length_a   1.000
_cell.length_b   1.000
_cell.length_c   1.000
_cell.angle_alpha   90.00
_cell.angle_beta   90.00
_cell.angle_gamma   90.00
#
_symmetry.space_group_name_H-M   'P 1'
#
loop_
_entity.id
_entity.type
_entity.pdbx_description
1 polymer ?
#
loop_
_entity_poly.entity_id
_entity_poly.type
_entity_poly.pdbx_seq_one_letter_code
_entity_poly.pdbx_strand_id
1 'polypeptide(L)'
;MAVQINSTEVLGARLLREVAAEEGSLEDLLKDLRTISNHIRPSRTGIPDLDELWKQHGGKLSVISRGFPLVYSMISHMVKELEGTVVVVDLDGRFSPSHLVGMGLWMGDLRHVHVFRCSKERLKITLDSVEDYMLWGEHGSKGREWLGTIVLGGVGGDVMVGWRGWLGVEREVVGGFGEGVSVEEAWTDRERRKEIVDNKGWRGVCEMGEFRWG
;
A
#
# COMPACT_ATOMS: atom_id res chain seq x y z
N MET A 1 47.51 -4.78 52.50
CA MET A 1 47.63 -5.94 51.59
C MET A 1 47.15 -5.47 50.23
N ALA A 2 48.04 -5.40 49.24
CA ALA A 2 47.71 -4.93 47.89
C ALA A 2 47.10 -6.10 47.08
N VAL A 3 45.94 -5.87 46.47
CA VAL A 3 45.30 -6.84 45.58
C VAL A 3 46.14 -6.91 44.30
N GLN A 4 46.78 -8.05 44.09
CA GLN A 4 47.59 -8.31 42.90
C GLN A 4 46.65 -8.64 41.75
N ILE A 5 46.30 -7.62 40.95
CA ILE A 5 45.44 -7.79 39.78
C ILE A 5 46.27 -8.45 38.67
N ASN A 6 45.86 -9.63 38.24
CA ASN A 6 46.56 -10.41 37.22
C ASN A 6 46.40 -9.73 35.84
N SER A 7 47.50 -9.56 35.09
CA SER A 7 47.50 -8.91 33.78
C SER A 7 46.57 -9.60 32.77
N THR A 8 46.35 -10.90 32.92
CA THR A 8 45.42 -11.68 32.10
C THR A 8 43.95 -11.37 32.39
N GLU A 9 43.60 -11.04 33.63
CA GLU A 9 42.24 -10.60 34.00
C GLU A 9 41.94 -9.20 33.46
N VAL A 10 42.94 -8.31 33.48
CA VAL A 10 42.82 -6.95 32.90
C VAL A 10 42.62 -7.02 31.39
N LEU A 11 43.35 -7.92 30.72
CA LEU A 11 43.22 -8.15 29.28
C LEU A 11 41.86 -8.77 28.94
N GLY A 12 41.41 -9.79 29.67
CA GLY A 12 40.12 -10.43 29.48
C GLY A 12 38.94 -9.48 29.69
N ALA A 13 38.99 -8.65 30.74
CA ALA A 13 37.98 -7.64 30.99
C ALA A 13 37.96 -6.53 29.92
N ARG A 14 39.10 -6.24 29.27
CA ARG A 14 39.16 -5.30 28.16
C ARG A 14 38.58 -5.90 26.87
N LEU A 15 38.91 -7.14 26.55
CA LEU A 15 38.35 -7.86 25.39
C LEU A 15 36.83 -8.03 25.49
N LEU A 16 36.30 -8.36 26.67
CA LEU A 16 34.84 -8.45 26.88
C LEU A 16 34.14 -7.08 26.74
N ARG A 17 34.82 -5.99 27.11
CA ARG A 17 34.32 -4.62 26.89
C ARG A 17 34.41 -4.17 25.43
N GLU A 18 35.44 -4.60 24.71
CA GLU A 18 35.59 -4.36 23.27
C GLU A 18 34.51 -5.14 22.49
N VAL A 19 34.25 -6.42 22.82
CA VAL A 19 33.16 -7.23 22.22
C VAL A 19 31.78 -6.64 22.53
N ALA A 20 31.53 -6.25 23.79
CA ALA A 20 30.28 -5.58 24.17
C ALA A 20 30.11 -4.18 23.56
N ALA A 21 31.18 -3.58 23.03
CA ALA A 21 31.14 -2.32 22.29
C ALA A 21 31.04 -2.52 20.76
N GLU A 22 31.44 -3.69 20.26
CA GLU A 22 31.32 -4.11 18.85
C GLU A 22 29.96 -4.74 18.53
N GLU A 23 29.28 -5.33 19.52
CA GLU A 23 27.85 -5.65 19.42
C GLU A 23 27.04 -4.35 19.51
N GLY A 24 26.70 -3.78 18.35
CA GLY A 24 25.80 -2.63 18.25
C GLY A 24 24.52 -2.86 19.07
N SER A 25 23.93 -1.79 19.60
CA SER A 25 22.76 -1.92 20.48
C SER A 25 21.62 -2.60 19.74
N LEU A 26 20.74 -3.29 20.48
CA LEU A 26 19.53 -3.89 19.90
C LEU A 26 18.72 -2.83 19.10
N GLU A 27 18.71 -1.59 19.57
CA GLU A 27 18.09 -0.46 18.88
C GLU A 27 18.79 -0.12 17.57
N ASP A 28 20.12 -0.18 17.51
CA ASP A 28 20.89 0.01 16.28
C ASP A 28 20.65 -1.12 15.29
N LEU A 29 20.65 -2.38 15.75
CA LEU A 29 20.33 -3.54 14.93
C LEU A 29 18.87 -3.51 14.43
N LEU A 30 17.92 -3.10 15.27
CA LEU A 30 16.52 -2.89 14.86
C LEU A 30 16.37 -1.72 13.90
N LYS A 31 17.17 -0.65 14.05
CA LYS A 31 17.19 0.49 13.13
C LYS A 31 17.78 0.10 11.79
N ASP A 32 18.85 -0.70 11.77
CA ASP A 32 19.47 -1.23 10.57
C ASP A 32 18.53 -2.21 9.87
N LEU A 33 17.91 -3.15 10.61
CA LEU A 33 16.89 -4.04 10.06
C LEU A 33 15.66 -3.29 9.53
N ARG A 34 15.21 -2.23 10.20
CA ARG A 34 14.12 -1.37 9.68
C ARG A 34 14.55 -0.64 8.42
N THR A 35 15.77 -0.13 8.37
CA THR A 35 16.31 0.56 7.20
C THR A 35 16.41 -0.41 6.02
N ILE A 36 16.98 -1.59 6.25
CA ILE A 36 17.06 -2.68 5.27
C ILE A 36 15.65 -3.14 4.84
N SER A 37 14.73 -3.37 5.78
CA SER A 37 13.36 -3.80 5.48
C SER A 37 12.55 -2.75 4.71
N ASN A 38 12.77 -1.46 4.99
CA ASN A 38 12.16 -0.36 4.24
C ASN A 38 12.72 -0.27 2.80
N HIS A 39 14.00 -0.59 2.59
CA HIS A 39 14.60 -0.68 1.25
C HIS A 39 14.14 -1.94 0.47
N ILE A 40 13.68 -2.98 1.16
CA ILE A 40 13.28 -4.26 0.57
C ILE A 40 11.81 -4.27 0.15
N ARG A 41 10.96 -3.33 0.59
CA ARG A 41 9.55 -3.32 0.17
C ARG A 41 9.47 -3.15 -1.35
N PRO A 42 9.02 -4.18 -2.10
CA PRO A 42 9.00 -4.11 -3.55
C PRO A 42 7.98 -3.08 -4.02
N SER A 43 8.18 -2.60 -5.24
CA SER A 43 7.18 -1.84 -6.00
C SER A 43 5.86 -2.61 -5.99
N ARG A 44 4.80 -1.98 -5.48
CA ARG A 44 3.49 -2.63 -5.22
C ARG A 44 2.33 -1.88 -5.86
N THR A 45 2.55 -0.64 -6.29
CA THR A 45 1.50 0.19 -6.88
C THR A 45 1.35 -0.04 -8.37
N GLY A 46 2.41 -0.50 -9.05
CA GLY A 46 2.47 -0.63 -10.51
C GLY A 46 2.66 0.71 -11.23
N ILE A 47 2.95 1.78 -10.46
CA ILE A 47 3.11 3.15 -10.95
C ILE A 47 4.50 3.60 -10.48
N PRO A 48 5.52 3.65 -11.36
CA PRO A 48 6.92 3.81 -10.95
C PRO A 48 7.18 4.99 -10.01
N ASP A 49 6.63 6.17 -10.34
CA ASP A 49 6.81 7.38 -9.53
C ASP A 49 6.11 7.26 -8.16
N LEU A 50 4.97 6.56 -8.10
CA LEU A 50 4.25 6.32 -6.85
C LEU A 50 4.93 5.23 -6.01
N ASP A 51 5.61 4.27 -6.64
CA ASP A 51 6.41 3.26 -5.96
C ASP A 51 7.65 3.86 -5.29
N GLU A 52 8.23 4.91 -5.87
CA GLU A 52 9.30 5.67 -5.22
C GLU A 52 8.78 6.39 -3.96
N LEU A 53 7.63 7.04 -4.08
CA LEU A 53 6.96 7.67 -2.93
C LEU A 53 6.57 6.64 -1.86
N TRP A 54 6.07 5.47 -2.27
CA TRP A 54 5.74 4.35 -1.39
C TRP A 54 6.96 3.93 -0.56
N LYS A 55 8.13 3.77 -1.19
CA LYS A 55 9.39 3.44 -0.49
C LYS A 55 9.78 4.53 0.51
N GLN A 56 9.67 5.80 0.12
CA GLN A 56 9.96 6.95 0.99
C GLN A 56 9.08 6.99 2.24
N HIS A 57 7.82 6.52 2.13
CA HIS A 57 6.88 6.41 3.25
C HIS A 57 6.89 5.05 3.96
N GLY A 58 7.98 4.26 3.84
CA GLY A 58 8.12 2.97 4.54
C GLY A 58 7.10 1.92 4.08
N GLY A 59 6.64 2.03 2.84
CA GLY A 59 5.58 1.23 2.26
C GLY A 59 4.22 1.46 2.89
N LYS A 60 3.91 2.71 3.22
CA LYS A 60 2.59 3.15 3.66
C LYS A 60 2.03 4.18 2.69
N LEU A 61 0.76 4.03 2.34
CA LEU A 61 0.03 4.98 1.51
C LEU A 61 -1.26 5.41 2.18
N SER A 62 -1.48 6.73 2.27
CA SER A 62 -2.69 7.30 2.85
C SER A 62 -3.43 8.12 1.79
N VAL A 63 -4.53 7.57 1.30
CA VAL A 63 -5.26 8.07 0.13
C VAL A 63 -6.53 8.78 0.56
N ILE A 64 -6.80 9.92 -0.08
CA ILE A 64 -7.93 10.82 0.14
C ILE A 64 -8.72 10.95 -1.18
N SER A 65 -9.99 11.35 -1.09
CA SER A 65 -10.89 11.60 -2.23
C SER A 65 -11.27 10.33 -2.98
N ARG A 66 -11.09 10.27 -4.31
CA ARG A 66 -11.55 9.16 -5.16
C ARG A 66 -10.54 8.01 -5.11
N GLY A 67 -10.30 7.42 -3.94
CA GLY A 67 -9.23 6.42 -3.77
C GLY A 67 -9.47 5.04 -4.40
N PHE A 68 -10.73 4.66 -4.66
CA PHE A 68 -11.09 3.33 -5.18
C PHE A 68 -10.41 2.95 -6.52
N PRO A 69 -10.37 3.80 -7.55
CA PRO A 69 -9.65 3.54 -8.79
C PRO A 69 -8.16 3.22 -8.58
N LEU A 70 -7.48 3.93 -7.68
CA LEU A 70 -6.10 3.61 -7.31
C LEU A 70 -6.04 2.23 -6.65
N VAL A 71 -6.90 1.96 -5.66
CA VAL A 71 -6.97 0.67 -4.98
C VAL A 71 -7.18 -0.49 -5.95
N TYR A 72 -8.13 -0.37 -6.89
CA TYR A 72 -8.39 -1.42 -7.87
C TYR A 72 -7.20 -1.61 -8.83
N SER A 73 -6.55 -0.53 -9.26
CA SER A 73 -5.34 -0.59 -10.09
C SER A 73 -4.19 -1.29 -9.34
N MET A 74 -3.95 -0.93 -8.08
CA MET A 74 -2.93 -1.57 -7.24
C MET A 74 -3.22 -3.06 -7.00
N ILE A 75 -4.47 -3.42 -6.66
CA ILE A 75 -4.86 -4.82 -6.48
C ILE A 75 -4.66 -5.61 -7.78
N SER A 76 -5.06 -5.03 -8.91
CA SER A 76 -4.87 -5.64 -10.22
C SER A 76 -3.40 -5.95 -10.47
N HIS A 77 -2.52 -4.96 -10.28
CA HIS A 77 -1.08 -5.12 -10.43
C HIS A 77 -0.51 -6.18 -9.47
N MET A 78 -0.82 -6.09 -8.18
CA MET A 78 -0.32 -7.02 -7.16
C MET A 78 -0.73 -8.47 -7.39
N VAL A 79 -1.98 -8.71 -7.81
CA VAL A 79 -2.49 -10.09 -7.96
C VAL A 79 -2.11 -10.70 -9.30
N LYS A 80 -2.12 -9.89 -10.37
CA LYS A 80 -1.92 -10.37 -11.74
C LYS A 80 -0.45 -10.30 -12.18
N GLU A 81 0.20 -9.17 -11.97
CA GLU A 81 1.58 -8.94 -12.47
C GLU A 81 2.63 -9.44 -11.47
N LEU A 82 2.37 -9.30 -10.17
CA LEU A 82 3.27 -9.77 -9.11
C LEU A 82 2.91 -11.15 -8.57
N GLU A 83 1.86 -11.78 -9.12
CA GLU A 83 1.34 -13.09 -8.69
C GLU A 83 1.14 -13.23 -7.17
N GLY A 84 0.86 -12.13 -6.48
CA GLY A 84 0.74 -12.10 -5.03
C GLY A 84 -0.69 -12.30 -4.52
N THR A 85 -0.86 -12.08 -3.22
CA THR A 85 -2.16 -12.05 -2.55
C THR A 85 -2.28 -10.80 -1.69
N VAL A 86 -3.51 -10.27 -1.60
CA VAL A 86 -3.80 -9.01 -0.93
C VAL A 86 -4.99 -9.16 0.00
N VAL A 87 -4.98 -8.38 1.07
CA VAL A 87 -6.10 -8.30 2.02
C VAL A 87 -6.78 -6.95 1.87
N VAL A 88 -8.11 -6.94 1.84
CA VAL A 88 -8.94 -5.75 1.82
C VAL A 88 -9.85 -5.76 3.04
N VAL A 89 -9.66 -4.82 3.95
CA VAL A 89 -10.55 -4.58 5.09
C VAL A 89 -11.52 -3.45 4.71
N ASP A 90 -12.75 -3.81 4.38
CA ASP A 90 -13.79 -2.92 3.87
C ASP A 90 -14.78 -2.53 4.98
N LEU A 91 -14.57 -1.35 5.58
CA LEU A 91 -15.46 -0.83 6.63
C LEU A 91 -16.69 -0.14 6.05
N ASP A 92 -16.56 0.40 4.83
CA ASP A 92 -17.63 1.15 4.19
C ASP A 92 -18.63 0.24 3.45
N GLY A 93 -18.28 -1.05 3.25
CA GLY A 93 -19.08 -1.99 2.46
C GLY A 93 -19.12 -1.65 0.96
N ARG A 94 -18.21 -0.78 0.50
CA ARG A 94 -18.21 -0.22 -0.86
C ARG A 94 -17.27 -0.95 -1.81
N PHE A 95 -16.42 -1.84 -1.29
CA PHE A 95 -15.56 -2.65 -2.13
C PHE A 95 -16.39 -3.68 -2.91
N SER A 96 -16.22 -3.68 -4.23
CA SER A 96 -16.88 -4.63 -5.13
C SER A 96 -15.85 -5.27 -6.07
N PRO A 97 -15.65 -6.60 -5.99
CA PRO A 97 -14.76 -7.34 -6.88
C PRO A 97 -15.10 -7.20 -8.37
N SER A 98 -16.33 -6.80 -8.73
CA SER A 98 -16.73 -6.60 -10.12
C SER A 98 -15.86 -5.56 -10.86
N HIS A 99 -15.34 -4.56 -10.14
CA HIS A 99 -14.43 -3.58 -10.74
C HIS A 99 -13.08 -4.20 -11.13
N LEU A 100 -12.61 -5.21 -10.39
CA LEU A 100 -11.39 -5.94 -10.72
C LEU A 100 -11.58 -6.81 -11.97
N VAL A 101 -12.76 -7.42 -12.13
CA VAL A 101 -13.09 -8.16 -13.35
C VAL A 101 -13.08 -7.23 -14.58
N GLY A 102 -13.60 -6.01 -14.43
CA GLY A 102 -13.52 -4.99 -15.47
C GLY A 102 -12.09 -4.56 -15.83
N MET A 103 -11.11 -4.77 -14.94
CA MET A 103 -9.68 -4.54 -15.18
C MET A 103 -8.95 -5.78 -15.72
N GLY A 104 -9.68 -6.85 -16.06
CA GLY A 104 -9.11 -8.04 -16.67
C GLY A 104 -8.58 -9.08 -15.68
N LEU A 105 -9.01 -9.04 -14.41
CA LEU A 105 -8.84 -10.16 -13.49
C LEU A 105 -9.93 -11.21 -13.75
N TRP A 106 -9.54 -12.47 -13.80
CA TRP A 106 -10.46 -13.60 -13.95
C TRP A 106 -10.77 -14.21 -12.57
N MET A 107 -11.76 -15.10 -12.50
CA MET A 107 -12.17 -15.73 -11.23
C MET A 107 -11.02 -16.44 -10.50
N GLY A 108 -10.02 -16.94 -11.26
CA GLY A 108 -8.81 -17.52 -10.70
C GLY A 108 -7.94 -16.53 -9.93
N ASP A 109 -7.92 -15.26 -10.31
CA ASP A 109 -7.17 -14.21 -9.60
C ASP A 109 -7.89 -13.77 -8.33
N LEU A 110 -9.22 -13.66 -8.38
CA LEU A 110 -10.03 -13.14 -7.27
C LEU A 110 -9.92 -13.99 -6.00
N ARG A 111 -9.57 -15.28 -6.10
CA ARG A 111 -9.31 -16.14 -4.93
C ARG A 111 -8.11 -15.67 -4.08
N HIS A 112 -7.32 -14.74 -4.61
CA HIS A 112 -6.15 -14.16 -3.95
C HIS A 112 -6.40 -12.74 -3.41
N VAL A 113 -7.65 -12.25 -3.49
CA VAL A 113 -8.11 -11.02 -2.86
C VAL A 113 -9.00 -11.38 -1.67
N HIS A 114 -8.45 -11.28 -0.46
CA HIS A 114 -9.16 -11.65 0.77
C HIS A 114 -9.89 -10.44 1.35
N VAL A 115 -11.22 -10.46 1.32
CA VAL A 115 -12.04 -9.32 1.74
C VAL A 115 -12.65 -9.57 3.12
N PHE A 116 -12.34 -8.70 4.07
CA PHE A 116 -12.91 -8.68 5.41
C PHE A 116 -13.81 -7.46 5.56
N ARG A 117 -15.09 -7.69 5.87
CA ARG A 117 -16.02 -6.60 6.20
C ARG A 117 -16.23 -6.54 7.70
N CYS A 118 -15.93 -5.40 8.31
CA CYS A 118 -16.04 -5.20 9.74
C CYS A 118 -16.54 -3.80 10.07
N SER A 119 -17.12 -3.61 11.25
CA SER A 119 -17.42 -2.29 11.78
C SER A 119 -16.15 -1.60 12.29
N LYS A 120 -16.22 -0.28 12.52
CA LYS A 120 -15.08 0.51 13.05
C LYS A 120 -14.60 -0.02 14.41
N GLU A 121 -15.52 -0.49 15.24
CA GLU A 121 -15.24 -1.03 16.58
C GLU A 121 -14.47 -2.36 16.51
N ARG A 122 -14.64 -3.12 15.42
CA ARG A 122 -13.99 -4.42 15.21
C ARG A 122 -12.71 -4.35 14.40
N LEU A 123 -12.39 -3.19 13.82
CA LEU A 123 -11.23 -2.98 12.95
C LEU A 123 -9.92 -3.52 13.55
N LYS A 124 -9.64 -3.19 14.82
CA LYS A 124 -8.41 -3.63 15.49
C LYS A 124 -8.33 -5.16 15.57
N ILE A 125 -9.39 -5.80 16.06
CA ILE A 125 -9.46 -7.26 16.18
C ILE A 125 -9.35 -7.92 14.80
N THR A 126 -9.98 -7.34 13.77
CA THR A 126 -9.86 -7.82 12.40
C THR A 126 -8.42 -7.73 11.92
N LEU A 127 -7.76 -6.58 12.05
CA LEU A 127 -6.35 -6.40 11.65
C LEU A 127 -5.42 -7.37 12.40
N ASP A 128 -5.62 -7.52 13.70
CA ASP A 128 -4.83 -8.43 14.54
C ASP A 128 -5.02 -9.90 14.09
N SER A 129 -6.18 -10.26 13.54
CA SER A 129 -6.50 -11.62 13.04
C SER A 129 -6.08 -11.90 11.59
N VAL A 130 -5.76 -10.86 10.81
CA VAL A 130 -5.45 -11.03 9.38
C VAL A 130 -4.20 -11.87 9.18
N GLU A 131 -3.15 -11.63 9.98
CA GLU A 131 -1.90 -12.37 9.87
C GLU A 131 -2.10 -13.85 10.13
N ASP A 132 -2.80 -14.20 11.22
CA ASP A 132 -3.13 -15.60 11.54
C ASP A 132 -3.91 -16.27 10.42
N TYR A 133 -4.88 -15.58 9.83
CA TYR A 133 -5.63 -16.10 8.69
C TYR A 133 -4.74 -16.30 7.45
N MET A 134 -3.89 -15.32 7.11
CA MET A 134 -3.05 -15.38 5.92
C MET A 134 -1.91 -16.41 6.02
N LEU A 135 -1.43 -16.70 7.23
CA LEU A 135 -0.37 -17.69 7.47
C LEU A 135 -0.95 -19.09 7.68
N TRP A 136 -2.01 -19.22 8.47
CA TRP A 136 -2.49 -20.51 8.97
C TRP A 136 -3.89 -20.89 8.49
N GLY A 137 -4.68 -19.92 8.02
CA GLY A 137 -6.04 -20.13 7.58
C GLY A 137 -6.16 -21.04 6.35
N GLU A 138 -7.39 -21.49 6.09
CA GLU A 138 -7.71 -22.26 4.88
C GLU A 138 -8.02 -21.31 3.73
N HIS A 139 -7.05 -21.13 2.82
CA HIS A 139 -7.24 -20.35 1.60
C HIS A 139 -6.29 -20.79 0.49
N GLY A 140 -6.63 -20.46 -0.76
CA GLY A 140 -5.86 -20.84 -1.95
C GLY A 140 -4.58 -20.04 -2.22
N SER A 141 -4.11 -19.20 -1.28
CA SER A 141 -2.95 -18.31 -1.50
C SER A 141 -1.64 -18.78 -0.85
N LYS A 142 -1.55 -19.99 -0.26
CA LYS A 142 -0.39 -20.45 0.53
C LYS A 142 0.96 -20.52 -0.20
N GLY A 143 1.00 -20.30 -1.51
CA GLY A 143 2.22 -20.22 -2.32
C GLY A 143 2.51 -18.83 -2.89
N ARG A 144 1.76 -17.79 -2.49
CA ARG A 144 1.89 -16.42 -3.00
C ARG A 144 2.37 -15.48 -1.91
N GLU A 145 3.20 -14.51 -2.26
CA GLU A 145 3.61 -13.46 -1.33
C GLU A 145 2.38 -12.64 -0.89
N TRP A 146 2.27 -12.39 0.41
CA TRP A 146 1.31 -11.43 0.94
C TRP A 146 1.83 -10.00 0.71
N LEU A 147 1.28 -9.35 -0.32
CA LEU A 147 1.74 -8.04 -0.80
C LEU A 147 1.14 -6.86 -0.03
N GLY A 148 0.26 -7.10 0.94
CA GLY A 148 -0.13 -6.09 1.92
C GLY A 148 -1.61 -6.08 2.26
N THR A 149 -1.93 -5.13 3.14
CA THR A 149 -3.28 -4.91 3.67
C THR A 149 -3.80 -3.54 3.28
N ILE A 150 -4.99 -3.50 2.67
CA ILE A 150 -5.69 -2.28 2.27
C ILE A 150 -6.87 -2.07 3.20
N VAL A 151 -6.98 -0.90 3.82
CA VAL A 151 -8.08 -0.54 4.72
C VAL A 151 -8.94 0.56 4.09
N LEU A 152 -10.23 0.31 3.90
CA LEU A 152 -11.18 1.23 3.27
C LEU A 152 -12.14 1.78 4.32
N GLY A 153 -12.14 3.10 4.53
CA GLY A 153 -12.99 3.77 5.51
C GLY A 153 -12.43 3.79 6.95
N GLY A 154 -11.18 3.37 7.13
CA GLY A 154 -10.50 3.26 8.42
C GLY A 154 -9.03 3.70 8.38
N VAL A 155 -8.31 3.44 9.48
CA VAL A 155 -6.87 3.71 9.61
C VAL A 155 -6.16 2.40 9.93
N GLY A 156 -5.04 2.14 9.25
CA GLY A 156 -4.25 0.92 9.42
C GLY A 156 -3.86 0.30 8.08
N GLY A 157 -3.27 -0.89 8.13
CA GLY A 157 -2.76 -1.57 6.94
C GLY A 157 -1.58 -0.85 6.29
N ASP A 158 -1.23 -1.28 5.09
CA ASP A 158 -0.21 -0.66 4.25
C ASP A 158 -0.80 0.45 3.37
N VAL A 159 -2.03 0.27 2.90
CA VAL A 159 -2.79 1.31 2.21
C VAL A 159 -4.02 1.64 3.04
N MET A 160 -4.28 2.91 3.32
CA MET A 160 -5.57 3.34 3.85
C MET A 160 -6.26 4.32 2.90
N VAL A 161 -7.57 4.16 2.74
CA VAL A 161 -8.41 5.11 2.00
C VAL A 161 -9.39 5.76 2.98
N GLY A 162 -9.23 7.06 3.22
CA GLY A 162 -10.06 7.77 4.18
C GLY A 162 -9.81 9.27 4.24
N TRP A 163 -10.53 9.93 5.14
CA TRP A 163 -10.53 11.40 5.29
C TRP A 163 -9.21 11.99 5.83
N ARG A 164 -8.29 11.16 6.32
CA ARG A 164 -6.95 11.57 6.84
C ARG A 164 -5.80 11.19 5.88
N GLY A 165 -6.12 11.04 4.60
CA GLY A 165 -5.14 10.82 3.55
C GLY A 165 -4.29 12.05 3.24
N TRP A 166 -3.16 11.84 2.57
CA TRP A 166 -2.32 12.89 2.00
C TRP A 166 -2.19 12.79 0.47
N LEU A 167 -2.48 11.63 -0.14
CA LEU A 167 -2.55 11.47 -1.59
C LEU A 167 -3.98 11.67 -2.08
N GLY A 168 -4.26 12.82 -2.70
CA GLY A 168 -5.57 13.12 -3.28
C GLY A 168 -5.72 12.46 -4.64
N VAL A 169 -6.72 11.60 -4.81
CA VAL A 169 -7.00 10.97 -6.11
C VAL A 169 -8.17 11.66 -6.81
N GLU A 170 -7.96 11.99 -8.07
CA GLU A 170 -8.91 12.63 -8.95
C GLU A 170 -8.81 12.10 -10.39
N ARG A 171 -9.85 12.34 -11.19
CA ARG A 171 -9.82 11.99 -12.61
C ARG A 171 -8.97 13.02 -13.34
N GLU A 172 -8.24 12.61 -14.37
CA GLU A 172 -7.55 13.60 -15.21
C GLU A 172 -8.54 14.62 -15.76
N VAL A 173 -8.13 15.90 -15.75
CA VAL A 173 -8.97 16.99 -16.23
C VAL A 173 -9.17 16.86 -17.74
N VAL A 174 -10.44 16.82 -18.14
CA VAL A 174 -10.85 17.01 -19.53
C VAL A 174 -11.16 18.47 -19.72
N GLY A 175 -10.56 19.12 -20.73
CA GLY A 175 -10.84 20.52 -21.05
C GLY A 175 -12.34 20.73 -21.21
N GLY A 176 -12.87 21.85 -20.72
CA GLY A 176 -14.30 22.17 -20.75
C GLY A 176 -14.88 22.32 -22.16
N PHE A 177 -16.14 22.73 -22.26
CA PHE A 177 -16.66 23.23 -23.53
C PHE A 177 -15.99 24.57 -23.85
N GLY A 178 -15.70 24.84 -25.12
CA GLY A 178 -15.16 26.13 -25.54
C GLY A 178 -16.16 27.25 -25.25
N GLU A 179 -15.66 28.47 -25.06
CA GLU A 179 -16.54 29.65 -24.95
C GLU A 179 -17.41 29.77 -26.21
N GLY A 180 -18.72 29.97 -26.01
CA GLY A 180 -19.69 30.13 -27.10
C GLY A 180 -20.37 28.85 -27.60
N VAL A 181 -20.07 27.67 -27.03
CA VAL A 181 -20.78 26.42 -27.37
C VAL A 181 -22.20 26.44 -26.80
N SER A 182 -23.20 26.21 -27.66
CA SER A 182 -24.61 26.08 -27.25
C SER A 182 -24.89 24.75 -26.53
N VAL A 183 -26.03 24.67 -25.84
CA VAL A 183 -26.43 23.45 -25.11
C VAL A 183 -26.72 22.31 -26.09
N GLU A 184 -27.29 22.61 -27.24
CA GLU A 184 -27.64 21.67 -28.30
C GLU A 184 -26.39 21.09 -28.97
N GLU A 185 -25.38 21.92 -29.21
CA GLU A 185 -24.06 21.49 -29.69
C GLU A 185 -23.35 20.63 -28.65
N ALA A 186 -23.39 21.02 -27.37
CA ALA A 186 -22.82 20.23 -26.28
C ALA A 186 -23.52 18.86 -26.13
N TRP A 187 -24.83 18.78 -26.36
CA TRP A 187 -25.60 17.54 -26.30
C TRP A 187 -25.28 16.60 -27.45
N THR A 188 -25.07 17.15 -28.64
CA THR A 188 -24.67 16.38 -29.84
C THR A 188 -23.27 15.79 -29.69
N ASP A 189 -22.38 16.49 -28.98
CA ASP A 189 -21.01 16.05 -28.71
C ASP A 189 -20.88 15.10 -27.49
N ARG A 190 -21.98 14.79 -26.81
CA ARG A 190 -21.99 14.09 -25.52
C ARG A 190 -21.29 12.73 -25.56
N GLU A 191 -21.61 11.88 -26.54
CA GLU A 191 -21.03 10.53 -26.61
C GLU A 191 -19.53 10.58 -26.90
N ARG A 192 -19.09 11.46 -27.82
CA ARG A 192 -17.66 11.67 -28.09
C ARG A 192 -16.93 12.17 -26.85
N ARG A 193 -17.50 13.11 -26.10
CA ARG A 193 -16.88 13.63 -24.87
C ARG A 193 -16.89 12.61 -23.75
N LYS A 194 -17.94 11.80 -23.66
CA LYS A 194 -17.99 10.67 -22.73
C LYS A 194 -16.87 9.69 -23.02
N GLU A 195 -16.62 9.35 -24.28
CA GLU A 195 -15.49 8.52 -24.70
C GLU A 195 -14.13 9.16 -24.33
N ILE A 196 -13.96 10.46 -24.55
CA ILE A 196 -12.74 11.19 -24.13
C ILE A 196 -12.55 11.11 -22.60
N VAL A 197 -13.63 11.31 -21.84
CA VAL A 197 -13.61 11.23 -20.37
C VAL A 197 -13.34 9.79 -19.91
N ASP A 198 -13.93 8.79 -20.55
CA ASP A 198 -13.77 7.37 -20.26
C ASP A 198 -12.39 6.83 -20.61
N ASN A 199 -11.76 7.37 -21.64
CA ASN A 199 -10.36 7.10 -21.99
C ASN A 199 -9.35 7.93 -21.17
N LYS A 200 -9.82 8.86 -20.34
CA LYS A 200 -8.93 9.67 -19.48
C LYS A 200 -8.62 8.93 -18.20
N GLY A 201 -7.32 8.83 -17.93
CA GLY A 201 -6.78 8.18 -16.74
C GLY A 201 -7.10 8.92 -15.44
N TRP A 202 -6.40 8.47 -14.42
CA TRP A 202 -6.46 8.97 -13.07
C TRP A 202 -5.18 9.69 -12.72
N ARG A 203 -5.29 10.66 -11.81
CA ARG A 203 -4.13 11.29 -11.22
C ARG A 203 -4.23 11.33 -9.70
N GLY A 204 -3.07 11.18 -9.07
CA GLY A 204 -2.85 11.32 -7.65
C GLY A 204 -2.00 12.56 -7.42
N VAL A 205 -2.39 13.43 -6.50
CA VAL A 205 -1.69 14.69 -6.19
C VAL A 205 -1.40 14.75 -4.71
N CYS A 206 -0.16 15.10 -4.37
CA CYS A 206 0.27 15.41 -3.00
C CYS A 206 1.38 16.47 -3.04
N GLU A 207 1.91 16.86 -1.88
CA GLU A 207 2.99 17.86 -1.77
C GLU A 207 4.27 17.44 -2.53
N MET A 208 4.47 16.14 -2.73
CA MET A 208 5.66 15.58 -3.39
C MET A 208 5.53 15.47 -4.92
N GLY A 209 4.33 15.68 -5.50
CA GLY A 209 4.14 15.63 -6.94
C GLY A 209 2.79 15.10 -7.41
N GLU A 210 2.73 14.83 -8.72
CA GLU A 210 1.58 14.26 -9.44
C GLU A 210 1.95 12.89 -10.03
N PHE A 211 1.04 11.92 -9.90
CA PHE A 211 1.19 10.54 -10.38
C PHE A 211 0.03 10.19 -11.29
N ARG A 212 0.26 9.51 -12.41
CA ARG A 212 -0.79 9.17 -13.39
C ARG A 212 -0.86 7.68 -13.68
N TRP A 213 -2.07 7.16 -13.90
CA TRP A 213 -2.32 5.77 -14.26
C TRP A 213 -3.69 5.60 -14.93
N GLY A 214 -3.94 4.43 -15.54
CA GLY A 214 -5.18 4.14 -16.25
C GLY A 214 -5.00 4.14 -17.75
#